data_AF-A0A9R1V1D9-F1
#
_entry.id   AF-A0A9R1V1D9-F1
#
_cell.length_a   1.000
_cell.length_b   1.000
_cell.length_c   1.000
_cell.angle_alpha   90.00
_cell.angle_beta   90.00
_cell.angle_gamma   90.00
#
_symmetry.space_group_name_H-M   'P 1'
#
loop_
_entity.id
_entity.type
_entity.pdbx_description
1 polymer ?
#
loop_
_entity_poly.entity_id
_entity_poly.type
_entity_poly.pdbx_seq_one_letter_code
_entity_poly.pdbx_strand_id
1 'polypeptide(L)'
;MNQEFSKLDQFDSQNYTRWADKFNFQLHVLKLAYVLDPKLSPISADPIPKVGKNVDPTIIYDLEKQRALRRESEELCVGHNKNSLSDWIYDLYASVKDSREI
;
A
#
# COMPACT_ATOMS: atom_id res chain seq x y z
N MET A 1 12.00 -14.26 26.64
CA MET A 1 11.73 -12.82 26.52
C MET A 1 10.71 -12.65 25.40
N ASN A 2 9.45 -12.92 25.71
CA ASN A 2 8.34 -13.07 24.75
C ASN A 2 7.06 -12.64 25.49
N GLN A 3 6.59 -11.41 25.32
CA GLN A 3 5.16 -11.06 25.47
C GLN A 3 4.80 -9.58 25.23
N GLU A 4 5.66 -8.79 24.59
CA GLU A 4 5.30 -7.44 24.15
C GLU A 4 5.17 -7.44 22.63
N PHE A 5 4.38 -8.36 22.07
CA PHE A 5 3.64 -8.00 20.86
C PHE A 5 2.63 -6.97 21.34
N SER A 6 3.08 -5.71 21.34
CA SER A 6 2.32 -4.51 21.65
C SER A 6 0.92 -4.73 21.11
N LYS A 7 -0.04 -4.92 22.02
CA LYS A 7 -1.45 -5.16 21.66
C LYS A 7 -1.79 -4.09 20.63
N LEU A 8 -2.22 -4.48 19.43
CA LEU A 8 -2.85 -3.54 18.51
C LEU A 8 -3.84 -2.75 19.37
N ASP A 9 -3.70 -1.42 19.35
CA ASP A 9 -4.41 -0.46 20.19
C ASP A 9 -5.83 -0.97 20.46
N GLN A 10 -6.05 -1.50 21.67
CA GLN A 10 -7.29 -2.20 21.98
C GLN A 10 -8.40 -1.15 21.85
N PHE A 11 -9.36 -1.41 20.97
CA PHE A 11 -10.48 -0.50 20.77
C PHE A 11 -11.20 -0.30 22.10
N ASP A 12 -11.06 0.89 22.69
CA ASP A 12 -11.53 1.25 24.02
C ASP A 12 -12.86 2.01 23.97
N SER A 13 -13.53 2.01 22.81
CA SER A 13 -14.79 2.71 22.47
C SER A 13 -14.74 4.25 22.58
N GLN A 14 -13.74 4.80 23.27
CA GLN A 14 -13.48 6.23 23.33
C GLN A 14 -12.55 6.60 22.17
N ASN A 15 -12.96 7.54 21.32
CA ASN A 15 -12.20 7.98 20.13
C ASN A 15 -12.22 7.01 18.93
N TYR A 16 -13.42 6.55 18.53
CA TYR A 16 -13.62 5.78 17.29
C TYR A 16 -12.93 6.39 16.06
N THR A 17 -13.03 7.70 15.88
CA THR A 17 -12.39 8.39 14.73
C THR A 17 -10.88 8.17 14.72
N ARG A 18 -10.20 8.37 15.86
CA ARG A 18 -8.74 8.17 15.96
C ARG A 18 -8.36 6.72 15.72
N TRP A 19 -9.12 5.78 16.25
CA TRP A 19 -8.89 4.35 16.04
C TRP A 19 -9.10 3.96 14.57
N ALA A 20 -10.17 4.44 13.94
CA ALA A 20 -10.47 4.19 12.53
C ALA A 20 -9.39 4.77 11.61
N ASP A 21 -8.93 6.00 11.87
CA ASP A 21 -7.83 6.61 11.13
C ASP A 21 -6.53 5.82 11.27
N LYS A 22 -6.21 5.35 12.48
CA LYS A 22 -5.04 4.52 12.75
C LYS A 22 -5.11 3.18 12.03
N PHE A 23 -6.28 2.54 12.02
CA PHE A 23 -6.50 1.27 11.30
C PHE A 23 -6.39 1.48 9.79
N ASN A 24 -6.98 2.55 9.26
CA ASN A 24 -6.85 2.93 7.86
C ASN A 24 -5.39 3.18 7.48
N PHE A 25 -4.64 3.90 8.31
CA PHE A 25 -3.20 4.12 8.09
C PHE A 25 -2.43 2.80 8.04
N GLN A 26 -2.66 1.88 8.99
CA GLN A 26 -2.01 0.56 9.00
C GLN A 26 -2.34 -0.26 7.75
N LEU A 27 -3.60 -0.26 7.31
CA LEU A 27 -3.99 -0.93 6.07
C LEU A 27 -3.31 -0.32 4.83
N HIS A 28 -3.14 1.00 4.79
CA HIS A 28 -2.39 1.66 3.72
C HIS A 28 -0.90 1.27 3.76
N VAL A 29 -0.28 1.22 4.94
CA VAL A 29 1.11 0.77 5.10
C VAL A 29 1.27 -0.68 4.65
N LEU A 30 0.32 -1.57 4.94
CA LEU A 30 0.33 -2.96 4.48
C LEU A 30 0.18 -3.06 2.95
N LYS A 31 -0.72 -2.29 2.35
CA LYS A 31 -0.85 -2.19 0.89
C LYS A 31 0.45 -1.69 0.25
N LEU A 32 1.08 -0.67 0.84
CA LEU A 32 2.38 -0.15 0.43
C LEU A 32 3.47 -1.23 0.50
N ALA A 33 3.57 -1.94 1.62
CA ALA A 33 4.56 -3.00 1.81
C ALA A 33 4.38 -4.13 0.79
N TYR A 34 3.13 -4.49 0.45
CA TYR A 34 2.84 -5.48 -0.58
C TYR A 34 3.28 -5.03 -1.98
N VAL A 35 3.00 -3.78 -2.36
CA VAL A 35 3.37 -3.23 -3.69
C VAL A 35 4.89 -3.08 -3.83
N LEU A 36 5.56 -2.66 -2.76
CA LEU A 36 7.01 -2.42 -2.77
C LEU A 36 7.84 -3.70 -2.59
N ASP A 37 7.21 -4.87 -2.36
CA ASP A 37 7.94 -6.12 -2.20
C ASP A 37 8.67 -6.49 -3.52
N PRO A 38 10.02 -6.53 -3.52
CA PRO A 38 10.80 -6.87 -4.71
C PRO A 38 10.58 -8.32 -5.18
N LYS A 39 9.98 -9.18 -4.34
CA LYS A 39 9.62 -10.57 -4.68
C LYS A 39 8.19 -10.71 -5.16
N LEU A 40 7.45 -9.62 -5.31
CA LEU A 40 6.07 -9.67 -5.75
C LEU A 40 5.98 -10.29 -7.15
N SER A 41 5.30 -11.44 -7.25
CA SER A 41 5.13 -12.12 -8.53
C SER A 41 4.49 -11.18 -9.56
N PRO A 42 5.01 -11.13 -10.80
CA PRO A 42 4.33 -10.43 -11.88
C PRO A 42 2.91 -10.95 -12.04
N ILE A 43 1.95 -10.07 -12.35
CA ILE A 43 0.62 -10.54 -12.72
C ILE A 43 0.78 -11.35 -14.01
N SER A 44 0.23 -12.57 -14.02
CA SER A 44 0.29 -13.43 -15.20
C SER A 44 -0.25 -12.70 -16.42
N ALA A 45 0.47 -12.83 -17.54
CA ALA A 45 -0.05 -12.44 -18.85
C ALA A 45 -1.35 -13.19 -19.15
N ASP A 46 -2.14 -12.64 -20.08
CA ASP A 46 -3.41 -13.26 -20.47
C ASP A 46 -3.18 -14.71 -20.89
N PRO A 47 -4.03 -15.64 -20.42
CA PRO A 47 -3.91 -17.03 -20.80
C PRO A 47 -4.04 -17.17 -22.32
N ILE A 48 -2.99 -17.65 -22.97
CA ILE A 48 -3.02 -17.96 -24.40
C ILE A 48 -3.94 -19.18 -24.58
N PRO A 49 -5.00 -19.10 -25.41
CA PRO A 49 -5.86 -20.25 -25.67
C PRO A 49 -5.02 -21.42 -26.20
N LYS A 50 -5.05 -22.57 -25.52
CA LYS A 50 -4.46 -23.79 -26.06
C LYS A 50 -5.28 -24.21 -27.29
N VAL A 51 -4.63 -24.68 -28.35
CA VAL A 51 -5.30 -25.12 -29.60
C VAL A 51 -6.46 -26.05 -29.25
N GLY A 52 -7.70 -25.62 -29.53
CA GLY A 52 -8.93 -26.37 -29.28
C GLY A 52 -9.60 -26.17 -27.92
N LYS A 53 -9.10 -25.29 -27.04
CA LYS A 53 -9.76 -24.95 -25.77
C LYS A 53 -10.01 -23.45 -25.66
N ASN A 54 -11.25 -23.07 -25.41
CA ASN A 54 -11.61 -21.71 -25.05
C ASN A 54 -11.12 -21.42 -23.62
N VAL A 55 -10.62 -20.21 -23.38
CA VAL A 55 -10.22 -19.78 -22.03
C VAL A 55 -11.49 -19.51 -21.24
N ASP A 56 -11.54 -19.97 -19.99
CA ASP A 56 -12.65 -19.68 -19.09
C ASP A 56 -12.75 -18.15 -18.84
N PRO A 57 -13.89 -17.51 -19.19
CA PRO A 57 -14.08 -16.07 -18.97
C PRO A 57 -13.97 -15.67 -17.49
N THR A 58 -14.22 -16.57 -16.54
CA THR A 58 -14.06 -16.26 -15.10
C THR A 58 -12.60 -16.04 -14.71
N ILE A 59 -11.67 -16.79 -15.32
CA ILE A 59 -10.22 -16.64 -15.08
C ILE A 59 -9.73 -15.28 -15.59
N ILE A 60 -10.23 -14.86 -16.75
CA ILE A 60 -9.89 -13.56 -17.34
C ILE A 60 -10.41 -12.44 -16.44
N TYR A 61 -11.66 -12.52 -15.98
CA TYR A 61 -12.26 -11.54 -15.07
C TYR A 61 -11.48 -11.38 -13.76
N ASP A 62 -11.08 -12.49 -13.13
CA ASP A 62 -10.31 -12.44 -11.89
C ASP A 62 -8.91 -11.84 -12.10
N LEU A 63 -8.27 -12.14 -13.24
CA LEU A 63 -6.99 -11.54 -13.61
C LEU A 63 -7.12 -10.03 -13.84
N GLU A 64 -8.15 -9.58 -14.56
CA GLU A 64 -8.42 -8.15 -14.78
C GLU A 64 -8.66 -7.42 -13.46
N LYS A 65 -9.43 -8.03 -12.55
CA LYS A 65 -9.66 -7.48 -11.21
C LYS A 65 -8.38 -7.35 -10.41
N GLN A 66 -7.52 -8.37 -10.44
CA GLN A 66 -6.20 -8.31 -9.79
C GLN A 66 -5.31 -7.21 -10.39
N ARG A 67 -5.33 -7.01 -11.71
CA ARG A 67 -4.61 -5.92 -12.39
C ARG A 67 -5.12 -4.55 -11.98
N ALA A 68 -6.44 -4.38 -11.93
CA ALA A 68 -7.05 -3.12 -11.50
C ALA A 68 -6.65 -2.77 -10.06
N LEU A 69 -6.73 -3.72 -9.13
CA LEU A 69 -6.33 -3.54 -7.74
C LEU A 69 -4.84 -3.21 -7.59
N ARG A 70 -3.97 -3.89 -8.35
CA ARG A 70 -2.54 -3.60 -8.32
C ARG A 70 -2.26 -2.20 -8.85
N ARG A 71 -2.85 -1.82 -9.99
CA ARG A 71 -2.68 -0.48 -10.58
C ARG A 71 -3.11 0.62 -9.61
N GLU A 72 -4.27 0.47 -9.00
CA GLU A 72 -4.76 1.41 -7.97
C GLU A 72 -3.79 1.50 -6.79
N SER A 73 -3.29 0.37 -6.30
CA SER A 73 -2.30 0.36 -5.23
C SER A 73 -0.97 1.00 -5.63
N GLU A 74 -0.47 0.77 -6.85
CA GLU A 74 0.76 1.39 -7.37
C GLU A 74 0.60 2.90 -7.55
N GLU A 75 -0.52 3.36 -8.10
CA GLU A 75 -0.84 4.80 -8.24
C GLU A 75 -0.90 5.49 -6.87
N LEU A 76 -1.58 4.89 -5.89
CA LEU A 76 -1.62 5.40 -4.52
C LEU A 76 -0.22 5.41 -3.87
N CYS A 77 0.59 4.38 -4.10
CA CYS A 77 1.90 4.23 -3.48
C CYS A 77 2.95 5.17 -4.09
N VAL A 78 3.09 5.16 -5.41
CA VAL A 78 4.10 5.91 -6.15
C VAL A 78 3.68 7.37 -6.32
N GLY A 79 2.41 7.61 -6.69
CA GLY A 79 1.93 8.94 -7.03
C GLY A 79 1.59 9.80 -5.81
N HIS A 80 0.90 9.23 -4.83
CA HIS A 80 0.35 10.02 -3.72
C HIS A 80 1.18 9.90 -2.45
N ASN A 81 1.42 8.70 -1.96
CA ASN A 81 2.08 8.52 -0.66
C ASN A 81 3.57 8.84 -0.71
N LYS A 82 4.32 8.36 -1.72
CA LYS A 82 5.76 8.63 -1.80
C LYS A 82 6.07 10.11 -2.02
N ASN A 83 5.32 10.78 -2.90
CA ASN A 83 5.46 12.23 -3.12
C ASN A 83 5.02 13.04 -1.89
N SER A 84 3.86 12.73 -1.29
CA SER A 84 3.40 13.50 -0.11
C SER A 84 4.35 13.31 1.08
N LEU A 85 4.92 12.11 1.25
CA LEU A 85 5.94 11.86 2.27
C LEU A 85 7.24 12.61 1.96
N SER A 86 7.68 12.65 0.70
CA SER A 86 8.88 13.42 0.34
C SER A 86 8.67 14.92 0.53
N ASP A 87 7.51 15.45 0.16
CA ASP A 87 7.16 16.86 0.31
C ASP A 87 7.07 17.23 1.78
N TRP A 88 6.42 16.39 2.60
CA TRP A 88 6.38 16.60 4.05
C TRP A 88 7.76 16.54 4.71
N ILE A 89 8.61 15.59 4.32
CA ILE A 89 10.00 15.53 4.81
C ILE A 89 10.76 16.78 4.38
N TYR A 90 10.61 17.21 3.13
CA TYR A 90 11.24 18.42 2.62
C TYR A 90 10.81 19.65 3.42
N ASP A 91 9.51 19.86 3.61
CA ASP A 91 8.96 20.99 4.37
C ASP A 91 9.44 20.98 5.84
N LEU A 92 9.48 19.79 6.46
CA LEU A 92 9.96 19.62 7.83
C LEU A 92 11.43 20.05 7.96
N TYR A 93 12.30 19.61 7.06
CA TYR A 93 13.73 19.93 7.11
C TYR A 93 14.06 21.32 6.55
N ALA A 94 13.34 21.81 5.56
CA ALA A 94 13.51 23.17 5.02
C ALA A 94 13.19 24.25 6.06
N SER A 95 12.29 23.96 7.01
CA SER A 95 12.00 24.85 8.14
C SER A 95 13.12 24.89 9.19
N VAL A 96 13.99 23.88 9.23
CA VAL A 96 15.16 23.83 10.11
C VAL A 96 16.30 24.59 9.42
N LYS A 97 16.37 25.90 9.65
CA LYS A 97 17.57 26.68 9.31
C LYS A 97 18.76 26.07 10.06
N ASP A 98 19.75 25.54 9.35
CA ASP A 98 20.99 25.10 9.97
C ASP A 98 21.61 26.33 10.65
N SER A 99 22.00 26.20 11.92
CA SER A 99 22.75 27.23 12.65
C SER A 99 24.06 27.64 11.96
N ARG A 100 24.49 26.88 10.96
CA ARG A 100 25.63 27.20 10.07
C ARG A 100 25.30 28.16 8.91
N GLU A 101 24.02 28.45 8.68
CA GLU A 101 23.55 29.41 7.66
C GLU A 101 23.10 30.76 8.26
N ILE A 102 23.39 31.01 9.54
CA ILE A 102 23.19 32.31 10.23
C ILE A 102 24.54 32.97 10.51
#